data_AF-A0A968X005-F1
#
_entry.id   AF-A0A968X005-F1
#
_cell.length_a   1.000
_cell.length_b   1.000
_cell.length_c   1.000
_cell.angle_alpha   90.00
_cell.angle_beta   90.00
_cell.angle_gamma   90.00
#
_symmetry.space_group_name_H-M   'P 1'
#
loop_
_entity.id
_entity.type
_entity.pdbx_description
1 polymer ?
#
loop_
_entity_poly.entity_id
_entity_poly.type
_entity_poly.pdbx_seq_one_letter_code
_entity_poly.pdbx_strand_id
1 'polypeptide(L)'
;MRHPSSMVRVGCCKVLDQFMDEAALPELIDNLTHADEEVRAWALHALACDRCKEGMCRPVADDVIPRAAKMLLEDQSRRVRQMAAGLVGEGVLRSAAALPALEQARKTDPHPVVRKIAGWYLPGGPRYKTLATKELKRR
;
A
#
# COMPACT_ATOMS: atom_id res chain seq x y z
N MET A 1 -17.16 7.99 -2.03
CA MET A 1 -15.96 7.64 -2.84
C MET A 1 -16.05 7.94 -4.34
N ARG A 2 -17.26 8.14 -4.94
CA ARG A 2 -17.43 8.39 -6.39
C ARG A 2 -17.67 9.87 -6.80
N HIS A 3 -17.45 10.81 -5.88
CA HIS A 3 -17.72 12.24 -6.12
C HIS A 3 -16.82 12.80 -7.25
N PRO A 4 -17.27 13.74 -8.11
CA PRO A 4 -16.45 14.26 -9.21
C PRO A 4 -15.21 15.04 -8.76
N SER A 5 -15.26 15.70 -7.60
CA SER A 5 -14.10 16.41 -7.04
C SER A 5 -13.08 15.45 -6.41
N SER A 6 -11.84 15.49 -6.90
CA SER A 6 -10.70 14.76 -6.33
C SER A 6 -10.50 15.06 -4.84
N MET A 7 -10.61 16.33 -4.45
CA MET A 7 -10.40 16.75 -3.06
C MET A 7 -11.42 16.10 -2.10
N VAL A 8 -12.68 15.96 -2.54
CA VAL A 8 -13.70 15.24 -1.77
C VAL A 8 -13.34 13.76 -1.66
N ARG A 9 -12.86 13.14 -2.74
CA ARG A 9 -12.39 11.74 -2.69
C ARG A 9 -11.21 11.56 -1.74
N VAL A 10 -10.25 12.47 -1.75
CA VAL A 10 -9.14 12.49 -0.77
C VAL A 10 -9.67 12.58 0.65
N GLY A 11 -10.62 13.48 0.91
CA GLY A 11 -11.30 13.59 2.19
C GLY A 11 -11.94 12.28 2.63
N CYS A 12 -12.67 11.61 1.73
CA CYS A 12 -13.25 10.30 2.00
C CYS A 12 -12.17 9.24 2.30
N CYS A 13 -11.08 9.16 1.52
CA CYS A 13 -9.98 8.22 1.78
C CYS A 13 -9.36 8.44 3.18
N LYS A 14 -9.19 9.70 3.60
CA LYS A 14 -8.67 10.03 4.94
C LYS A 14 -9.61 9.60 6.05
N VAL A 15 -10.93 9.75 5.86
CA VAL A 15 -11.92 9.25 6.82
C VAL A 15 -11.85 7.73 6.90
N LEU A 16 -11.81 7.03 5.76
CA LEU A 16 -11.74 5.56 5.71
C LEU A 16 -10.41 5.00 6.23
N ASP A 17 -9.32 5.77 6.18
CA ASP A 17 -8.04 5.40 6.79
C ASP A 17 -8.14 5.23 8.32
N GLN A 18 -9.03 6.00 8.96
CA GLN A 18 -9.28 5.91 10.40
C GLN A 18 -10.47 5.03 10.75
N PHE A 19 -11.54 5.14 9.96
CA PHE A 19 -12.84 4.49 10.18
C PHE A 19 -13.17 3.60 8.99
N MET A 20 -12.41 2.51 8.85
CA MET A 20 -12.56 1.60 7.70
C MET A 20 -13.96 0.97 7.69
N ASP A 21 -14.63 1.08 6.55
CA ASP A 21 -15.88 0.39 6.23
C ASP A 21 -15.61 -0.61 5.10
N GLU A 22 -15.85 -1.90 5.36
CA GLU A 22 -15.65 -2.97 4.38
C GLU A 22 -16.51 -2.77 3.12
N ALA A 23 -17.70 -2.16 3.28
CA ALA A 23 -18.57 -1.86 2.15
C ALA A 23 -17.95 -0.84 1.18
N ALA A 24 -16.98 -0.03 1.64
CA ALA A 24 -16.30 0.96 0.82
C ALA A 24 -15.03 0.42 0.12
N LEU A 25 -14.65 -0.84 0.36
CA LEU A 25 -13.45 -1.44 -0.24
C LEU A 25 -13.47 -1.42 -1.77
N PRO A 26 -14.56 -1.78 -2.47
CA PRO A 26 -14.59 -1.73 -3.93
C PRO A 26 -14.28 -0.32 -4.46
N GLU A 27 -14.92 0.72 -3.91
CA GLU A 27 -14.65 2.10 -4.34
C GLU A 27 -13.26 2.60 -3.93
N LEU A 28 -12.72 2.14 -2.82
CA LEU A 28 -11.36 2.47 -2.40
C LEU A 28 -10.32 1.86 -3.35
N ILE A 29 -10.57 0.62 -3.80
CA ILE A 29 -9.75 -0.06 -4.82
C ILE A 29 -9.89 0.64 -6.17
N ASP A 30 -11.09 1.07 -6.57
CA ASP A 30 -11.31 1.83 -7.81
C ASP A 30 -10.45 3.12 -7.83
N ASN A 31 -10.37 3.80 -6.69
CA ASN A 31 -9.58 5.03 -6.54
C ASN A 31 -8.06 4.82 -6.71
N LEU A 32 -7.55 3.58 -6.71
CA LEU A 32 -6.15 3.29 -7.06
C LEU A 32 -5.82 3.59 -8.54
N THR A 33 -6.84 3.71 -9.40
CA THR A 33 -6.67 4.04 -10.82
C THR A 33 -7.05 5.48 -11.16
N HIS A 34 -7.35 6.30 -10.14
CA HIS A 34 -7.80 7.67 -10.33
C HIS A 34 -6.71 8.54 -10.99
N ALA A 35 -7.09 9.48 -11.85
CA ALA A 35 -6.15 10.36 -12.56
C ALA A 35 -5.31 11.23 -11.60
N ASP A 36 -5.95 11.72 -10.53
CA ASP A 36 -5.30 12.50 -9.47
C ASP A 36 -4.42 11.63 -8.56
N GLU A 37 -3.14 11.99 -8.44
CA GLU A 37 -2.16 11.28 -7.63
C GLU A 37 -2.45 11.31 -6.13
N GLU A 38 -3.10 12.36 -5.62
CA GLU A 38 -3.44 12.44 -4.20
C GLU A 38 -4.53 11.43 -3.86
N VAL A 39 -5.51 11.25 -4.75
CA VAL A 39 -6.55 10.23 -4.58
C VAL A 39 -5.93 8.85 -4.54
N ARG A 40 -5.03 8.53 -5.48
CA ARG A 40 -4.30 7.25 -5.49
C ARG A 40 -3.46 7.05 -4.24
N ALA A 41 -2.72 8.07 -3.81
CA ALA A 41 -1.85 7.99 -2.64
C ALA A 41 -2.63 7.75 -1.34
N TRP A 42 -3.75 8.46 -1.15
CA TRP A 42 -4.59 8.26 0.04
C TRP A 42 -5.39 6.97 -0.01
N ALA A 43 -5.79 6.50 -1.20
CA ALA A 43 -6.39 5.18 -1.36
C ALA A 43 -5.41 4.06 -0.95
N LEU A 44 -4.16 4.13 -1.42
CA LEU A 44 -3.09 3.22 -0.97
C LEU A 44 -2.89 3.27 0.54
N HIS A 45 -2.86 4.47 1.12
CA HIS A 45 -2.64 4.63 2.56
C HIS A 45 -3.74 3.96 3.38
N ALA A 46 -5.01 4.25 3.05
CA ALA A 46 -6.17 3.65 3.69
C ALA A 46 -6.18 2.13 3.56
N LEU A 47 -5.73 1.57 2.44
CA LEU A 47 -5.60 0.12 2.28
C LEU A 47 -4.45 -0.48 3.11
N ALA A 48 -3.39 0.29 3.37
CA ALA A 48 -2.14 -0.20 3.98
C ALA A 48 -2.03 -0.01 5.50
N CYS A 49 -2.55 1.08 6.06
CA CYS A 49 -2.19 1.46 7.43
C CYS A 49 -2.98 0.66 8.48
N ASP A 50 -2.36 -0.36 9.08
CA ASP A 50 -2.93 -1.04 10.26
C ASP A 50 -2.83 -0.19 11.54
N ARG A 51 -1.94 0.82 11.57
CA ARG A 51 -1.73 1.69 12.74
C ARG A 51 -2.74 2.82 12.85
N CYS A 52 -3.35 3.19 11.73
CA CYS A 52 -4.22 4.36 11.63
C CYS A 52 -5.69 3.99 11.85
N LYS A 53 -6.02 2.69 11.79
CA LYS A 53 -7.39 2.16 11.88
C LYS A 53 -7.75 1.79 13.31
N GLU A 54 -8.94 2.20 13.72
CA GLU A 54 -9.65 1.59 14.85
C GLU A 54 -10.43 0.36 14.32
N GLY A 55 -9.88 -0.85 14.43
CA GLY A 55 -10.58 -2.08 14.03
C GLY A 55 -9.71 -3.20 13.46
N MET A 56 -10.35 -4.35 13.16
CA MET A 56 -9.71 -5.61 12.74
C MET A 56 -9.69 -5.84 11.22
N CYS A 57 -10.26 -4.93 10.42
CA CYS A 57 -10.41 -5.14 8.99
C CYS A 57 -9.06 -5.08 8.26
N ARG A 58 -8.71 -6.21 7.62
CA ARG A 58 -7.59 -6.32 6.68
C ARG A 58 -8.18 -6.43 5.28
N PRO A 59 -8.13 -5.38 4.44
CA PRO A 59 -8.55 -5.48 3.05
C PRO A 59 -7.85 -6.65 2.37
N VAL A 60 -8.61 -7.37 1.53
CA VAL A 60 -8.21 -8.60 0.83
C VAL A 60 -6.80 -8.46 0.24
N ALA A 61 -5.82 -9.08 0.90
CA ALA A 61 -4.41 -8.98 0.55
C ALA A 61 -4.12 -9.54 -0.86
N ASP A 62 -4.93 -10.48 -1.32
CA ASP A 62 -4.65 -11.23 -2.54
C ASP A 62 -4.88 -10.41 -3.81
N ASP A 63 -5.91 -9.53 -3.82
CA ASP A 63 -6.21 -8.67 -4.98
C ASP A 63 -5.51 -7.32 -4.94
N VAL A 64 -5.26 -6.79 -3.73
CA VAL A 64 -4.72 -5.45 -3.56
C VAL A 64 -3.21 -5.41 -3.76
N ILE A 65 -2.47 -6.43 -3.27
CA ILE A 65 -1.01 -6.43 -3.32
C ILE A 65 -0.47 -6.46 -4.75
N PRO A 66 -0.99 -7.28 -5.70
CA PRO A 66 -0.54 -7.23 -7.09
C PRO A 66 -0.77 -5.87 -7.75
N ARG A 67 -1.89 -5.21 -7.45
CA ARG A 67 -2.18 -3.84 -7.96
C ARG A 67 -1.19 -2.82 -7.38
N ALA A 68 -0.95 -2.88 -6.08
CA ALA A 68 0.03 -2.02 -5.42
C ALA A 68 1.46 -2.27 -5.93
N ALA A 69 1.82 -3.52 -6.24
CA ALA A 69 3.10 -3.87 -6.84
C ALA A 69 3.27 -3.22 -8.22
N LYS A 70 2.23 -3.24 -9.06
CA LYS A 70 2.23 -2.51 -10.34
C LYS A 70 2.40 -1.01 -10.12
N MET A 71 1.65 -0.41 -9.18
CA MET A 71 1.78 1.02 -8.87
C MET A 71 3.18 1.38 -8.35
N LEU A 72 3.79 0.54 -7.52
CA LEU A 72 5.16 0.72 -7.04
C LEU A 72 6.18 0.80 -8.19
N LEU A 73 5.96 0.07 -9.27
CA LEU A 73 6.90 -0.01 -10.38
C LEU A 73 6.63 1.01 -11.50
N GLU A 74 5.36 1.39 -11.70
CA GLU A 74 4.93 2.09 -12.91
C GLU A 74 4.28 3.46 -12.66
N ASP A 75 3.83 3.77 -11.42
CA ASP A 75 3.15 5.04 -11.17
C ASP A 75 4.10 6.23 -11.38
N GLN A 76 3.63 7.26 -12.08
CA GLN A 76 4.43 8.44 -12.36
C GLN A 76 4.75 9.24 -11.09
N SER A 77 3.83 9.23 -10.12
CA SER A 77 3.99 9.95 -8.87
C SER A 77 4.91 9.22 -7.91
N ARG A 78 6.01 9.88 -7.56
CA ARG A 78 6.92 9.40 -6.51
C ARG A 78 6.20 9.18 -5.18
N ARG A 79 5.19 9.99 -4.86
CA ARG A 79 4.40 9.85 -3.63
C ARG A 79 3.59 8.55 -3.65
N VAL A 80 2.95 8.25 -4.77
CA VAL A 80 2.18 7.01 -4.95
C VAL A 80 3.10 5.79 -4.87
N ARG A 81 4.24 5.78 -5.57
CA ARG A 81 5.22 4.68 -5.48
C ARG A 81 5.74 4.47 -4.05
N GLN A 82 6.00 5.56 -3.32
CA GLN A 82 6.39 5.49 -1.90
C GLN A 82 5.31 4.83 -1.03
N MET A 83 4.03 5.20 -1.20
CA MET A 83 2.93 4.58 -0.43
C MET A 83 2.74 3.12 -0.83
N ALA A 84 2.87 2.81 -2.12
CA ALA A 84 2.77 1.46 -2.65
C ALA A 84 3.86 0.55 -2.07
N ALA A 85 5.09 1.04 -1.92
CA ALA A 85 6.17 0.29 -1.27
C ALA A 85 5.81 -0.15 0.16
N GLY A 86 5.11 0.71 0.92
CA GLY A 86 4.61 0.36 2.25
C GLY A 86 3.56 -0.74 2.20
N LEU A 87 2.52 -0.57 1.38
CA LEU A 87 1.43 -1.55 1.21
C LEU A 87 1.94 -2.91 0.76
N VAL A 88 2.77 -2.94 -0.29
CA VAL A 88 3.40 -4.18 -0.81
C VAL A 88 4.26 -4.83 0.27
N GLY A 89 4.99 -4.01 1.04
CA GLY A 89 5.82 -4.46 2.16
C GLY A 89 5.06 -5.22 3.24
N GLU A 90 3.87 -4.77 3.62
CA GLU A 90 3.02 -5.47 4.62
C GLU A 90 2.50 -6.83 4.12
N GLY A 91 2.49 -7.02 2.79
CA GLY A 91 2.14 -8.27 2.12
C GLY A 91 3.33 -9.18 1.78
N VAL A 92 4.58 -8.80 2.12
CA VAL A 92 5.79 -9.46 1.60
C VAL A 92 5.91 -10.96 1.92
N LEU A 93 5.32 -11.42 3.02
CA LEU A 93 5.33 -12.83 3.44
C LEU A 93 4.11 -13.63 2.96
N ARG A 94 3.12 -12.96 2.35
CA ARG A 94 1.82 -13.57 1.99
C ARG A 94 1.51 -13.52 0.51
N SER A 95 2.13 -12.61 -0.25
CA SER A 95 1.91 -12.46 -1.69
C SER A 95 3.18 -12.70 -2.48
N ALA A 96 3.11 -13.60 -3.46
CA ALA A 96 4.21 -13.89 -4.38
C ALA A 96 4.61 -12.67 -5.26
N ALA A 97 3.70 -11.70 -5.44
CA ALA A 97 3.98 -10.48 -6.20
C ALA A 97 4.83 -9.46 -5.43
N ALA A 98 4.87 -9.55 -4.10
CA ALA A 98 5.42 -8.49 -3.26
C ALA A 98 6.95 -8.44 -3.30
N LEU A 99 7.62 -9.59 -3.07
CA LEU A 99 9.08 -9.64 -2.98
C LEU A 99 9.76 -9.18 -4.29
N PRO A 100 9.39 -9.70 -5.49
CA PRO A 100 10.01 -9.25 -6.74
C PRO A 100 9.83 -7.75 -7.01
N ALA A 101 8.65 -7.20 -6.70
CA ALA A 101 8.39 -5.78 -6.89
C ALA A 101 9.23 -4.90 -5.96
N LEU A 102 9.40 -5.30 -4.70
CA LEU A 102 10.25 -4.58 -3.74
C LEU A 102 11.73 -4.63 -4.14
N GLU A 103 12.22 -5.78 -4.64
CA GLU A 103 13.59 -5.93 -5.13
C GLU A 103 13.87 -5.03 -6.33
N GLN A 104 12.96 -5.04 -7.31
CA GLN A 104 13.05 -4.18 -8.49
C GLN A 104 13.02 -2.70 -8.09
N ALA A 105 12.05 -2.28 -7.26
CA ALA A 105 11.97 -0.90 -6.79
C ALA A 105 13.23 -0.47 -6.02
N ARG A 106 13.79 -1.35 -5.16
CA ARG A 106 15.05 -1.09 -4.44
C ARG A 106 16.23 -0.84 -5.37
N LYS A 107 16.26 -1.50 -6.54
CA LYS A 107 17.33 -1.42 -7.53
C LYS A 107 17.15 -0.26 -8.49
N THR A 108 15.94 -0.01 -8.98
CA THR A 108 15.71 0.83 -10.16
C THR A 108 14.83 2.05 -9.93
N ASP A 109 14.14 2.20 -8.79
CA ASP A 109 13.32 3.40 -8.61
C ASP A 109 14.21 4.66 -8.67
N PRO A 110 13.83 5.69 -9.45
CA PRO A 110 14.66 6.88 -9.60
C PRO A 110 14.85 7.61 -8.27
N HIS A 111 13.91 7.51 -7.34
CA HIS A 111 13.92 8.27 -6.11
C HIS A 111 14.47 7.48 -4.91
N PRO A 112 15.48 8.00 -4.20
CA PRO A 112 16.16 7.28 -3.10
C PRO A 112 15.24 6.90 -1.94
N VAL A 113 14.20 7.69 -1.66
CA VAL A 113 13.23 7.37 -0.59
C VAL A 113 12.44 6.09 -0.91
N VAL A 114 12.02 5.89 -2.16
CA VAL A 114 11.28 4.67 -2.53
C VAL A 114 12.20 3.47 -2.41
N ARG A 115 13.45 3.59 -2.90
CA ARG A 115 14.47 2.54 -2.72
C ARG A 115 14.70 2.19 -1.26
N LYS A 116 14.83 3.20 -0.40
CA LYS A 116 15.03 3.03 1.05
C LYS A 116 13.87 2.28 1.69
N ILE A 117 12.63 2.67 1.40
CA ILE A 117 11.43 2.04 1.95
C ILE A 117 11.29 0.60 1.46
N ALA A 118 11.48 0.34 0.16
CA ALA A 118 11.46 -1.01 -0.39
C ALA A 118 12.48 -1.91 0.33
N GLY A 119 13.70 -1.39 0.56
CA GLY A 119 14.75 -2.10 1.29
C GLY A 119 14.42 -2.42 2.76
N TRP A 120 13.49 -1.71 3.41
CA TRP A 120 13.05 -2.06 4.77
C TRP A 120 12.30 -3.39 4.82
N TYR A 121 11.62 -3.73 3.73
CA TYR A 121 10.76 -4.90 3.61
C TYR A 121 11.43 -6.07 2.85
N LEU A 122 12.68 -5.92 2.40
CA LEU A 122 13.47 -7.04 1.86
C LEU A 122 14.09 -7.90 2.98
N PRO A 123 14.46 -9.16 2.72
CA PRO A 123 15.19 -10.00 3.68
C PRO A 123 16.38 -9.27 4.31
N GLY A 124 16.45 -9.28 5.64
CA GLY A 124 17.46 -8.55 6.42
C GLY A 124 17.07 -7.12 6.80
N GLY A 125 16.06 -6.54 6.15
CA GLY A 125 15.51 -5.23 6.46
C GLY A 125 14.75 -5.19 7.80
N PRO A 126 14.69 -4.04 8.49
CA PRO A 126 14.08 -3.93 9.82
C PRO A 126 12.60 -4.32 9.84
N ARG A 127 11.81 -3.95 8.81
CA ARG A 127 10.38 -4.28 8.75
C ARG A 127 10.17 -5.75 8.42
N TYR A 128 10.95 -6.31 7.48
CA TYR A 128 10.90 -7.74 7.16
C TYR A 128 11.15 -8.60 8.40
N LYS A 129 12.19 -8.29 9.19
CA LYS A 129 12.49 -9.01 10.45
C LYS A 129 11.30 -8.99 11.41
N THR A 130 10.70 -7.81 11.63
CA THR A 130 9.52 -7.69 12.49
C THR A 130 8.34 -8.53 11.98
N LEU A 131 8.06 -8.48 10.67
CA LEU A 131 6.96 -9.25 10.07
C LEU A 131 7.22 -10.76 10.16
N ALA A 132 8.44 -11.21 9.88
CA ALA A 132 8.81 -12.62 9.96
C ALA A 132 8.68 -13.15 11.39
N THR A 133 9.12 -12.37 12.40
CA THR A 133 8.92 -12.74 13.80
C THR A 133 7.45 -12.82 14.18
N LYS A 134 6.60 -11.89 13.69
CA LYS A 134 5.16 -11.94 13.94
C LYS A 134 4.50 -13.16 13.31
N GLU A 135 4.84 -13.51 12.07
CA GLU A 135 4.25 -14.68 11.41
C GLU A 135 4.71 -16.01 12.04
N LEU A 136 5.96 -16.10 12.51
CA LEU A 136 6.43 -17.27 13.26
C LEU A 136 5.62 -17.50 14.55
N LYS A 137 5.24 -16.42 15.25
CA LYS A 137 4.43 -16.51 16.49
C LYS A 137 2.95 -16.85 16.24
N ARG A 138 2.47 -16.80 14.99
CA ARG A 138 1.08 -17.12 14.63
C ARG A 138 0.89 -18.58 14.23
N ARG A 139 1.97 -19.34 14.08
CA ARG A 139 2.00 -20.78 13.80
C ARG A 139 2.18 -21.55 15.09
#